data_AF-A0A7W7T4Q8-F1
#
_entry.id   AF-A0A7W7T4Q8-F1
#
_cell.length_a   1.000
_cell.length_b   1.000
_cell.length_c   1.000
_cell.angle_alpha   90.00
_cell.angle_beta   90.00
_cell.angle_gamma   90.00
#
_symmetry.space_group_name_H-M   'P 1'
#
loop_
_entity.id
_entity.type
_entity.pdbx_description
1 polymer ?
#
loop_
_entity_poly.entity_id
_entity_poly.type
_entity_poly.pdbx_seq_one_letter_code
_entity_poly.pdbx_strand_id
1 'polypeptide(L)'
;MTTFQEARDRSPVSVGVYVDFENLVCGAGRRVDPVPYAAITRLCRDYGNAVIRRAYADWANPQFGRHQEDLAMNGVDLIQVVRFGAVRKNAADIRMAVDAMETLITHPEVGVFVLVAGDGDYTPLVQRLREFGKHVVGVGTEANASPRLVSVCSEYKYWGTLVAQVAPDSADDPTAEFDIESAEALLVTAMEQAAVSTPTAGWVKSKMTTLDPAFDERNYGCRSFRDFLGRLGHRVAAVGTSGGDITLMLTDPPS
;
A
#
# COMPACT_ATOMS: atom_id res chain seq x y z
N MET A 1 -20.14 -5.78 38.86
CA MET A 1 -20.22 -4.49 38.16
C MET A 1 -18.88 -3.82 38.40
N THR A 2 -17.92 -3.88 37.47
CA THR A 2 -17.96 -3.17 36.20
C THR A 2 -17.08 -3.91 35.17
N THR A 3 -17.74 -4.53 34.20
CA THR A 3 -17.17 -4.99 32.93
C THR A 3 -17.78 -4.06 31.87
N PHE A 4 -17.06 -3.79 30.78
CA PHE A 4 -17.45 -2.93 29.63
C PHE A 4 -17.15 -1.43 29.77
N GLN A 5 -15.87 -1.04 29.72
CA GLN A 5 -15.54 0.32 29.28
C GLN A 5 -14.12 0.51 28.73
N GLU A 6 -13.69 -0.31 27.77
CA GLU A 6 -12.52 0.02 26.91
C GLU A 6 -12.71 -0.42 25.45
N ALA A 7 -13.93 -0.32 24.92
CA ALA A 7 -14.06 -0.08 23.48
C ALA A 7 -13.71 1.39 23.26
N ARG A 8 -12.43 1.69 23.04
CA ARG A 8 -12.01 3.03 22.60
C ARG A 8 -12.84 3.38 21.37
N ASP A 9 -13.61 4.44 21.51
CA ASP A 9 -14.21 5.24 20.46
C ASP A 9 -13.12 5.57 19.42
N ARG A 10 -12.92 4.67 18.45
CA ARG A 10 -12.11 4.96 17.26
C ARG A 10 -13.11 5.49 16.25
N SER A 11 -13.21 6.82 16.18
CA SER A 11 -13.78 7.49 15.01
C SER A 11 -13.23 6.79 13.76
N PRO A 12 -14.07 6.54 12.73
CA PRO A 12 -13.62 5.86 11.52
C PRO A 12 -12.37 6.58 10.98
N VAL A 13 -11.30 5.81 10.81
CA VAL A 13 -10.02 6.38 10.37
C VAL A 13 -10.23 6.93 8.97
N SER A 14 -9.94 8.22 8.82
CA SER A 14 -10.03 8.89 7.53
C SER A 14 -8.74 8.68 6.75
N VAL A 15 -8.89 8.50 5.43
CA VAL A 15 -7.79 8.26 4.49
C VAL A 15 -7.60 9.50 3.61
N GLY A 16 -6.36 9.94 3.48
CA GLY A 16 -5.94 10.95 2.51
C GLY A 16 -5.17 10.28 1.38
N VAL A 17 -5.62 10.48 0.14
CA VAL A 17 -5.02 9.90 -1.07
C VAL A 17 -4.37 11.00 -1.90
N TYR A 18 -3.10 10.79 -2.22
CA TYR A 18 -2.28 11.72 -3.00
C TYR A 18 -1.63 10.96 -4.14
N VAL A 19 -1.97 11.35 -5.38
CA VAL A 19 -1.54 10.64 -6.58
C VAL A 19 -0.63 11.53 -7.40
N ASP A 20 0.64 11.12 -7.49
CA ASP A 20 1.53 11.61 -8.52
C ASP A 20 1.15 10.93 -9.84
N PHE A 21 0.24 11.59 -10.56
CA PHE A 21 -0.40 10.99 -11.71
C PHE A 21 0.56 10.88 -12.89
N GLU A 22 1.52 11.79 -12.99
CA GLU A 22 2.50 11.78 -14.05
C GLU A 22 3.47 10.60 -13.91
N ASN A 23 4.00 10.39 -12.70
CA ASN A 23 4.87 9.24 -12.42
C ASN A 23 4.13 7.91 -12.57
N LEU A 24 2.86 7.85 -12.19
CA LEU A 24 2.05 6.65 -12.37
C LEU A 24 1.84 6.31 -13.86
N VAL A 25 1.43 7.29 -14.67
CA VAL A 25 1.21 7.09 -16.11
C VAL A 25 2.50 6.79 -16.86
N CYS A 26 3.62 7.42 -16.49
CA CYS A 26 4.92 7.13 -17.11
C CYS A 26 5.46 5.75 -16.71
N GLY A 27 5.22 5.33 -15.46
CA GLY A 27 5.68 4.04 -14.92
C GLY A 27 4.85 2.83 -15.32
N ALA A 28 3.58 3.00 -15.67
CA ALA A 28 2.65 1.90 -15.97
C ALA A 28 2.84 1.23 -17.35
N GLY A 29 3.76 1.73 -18.19
CA GLY A 29 3.98 1.21 -19.54
C GLY A 29 2.80 1.44 -20.51
N ARG A 30 2.94 1.03 -21.78
CA ARG A 30 1.92 1.28 -22.84
C ARG A 30 0.71 0.33 -22.82
N ARG A 31 0.66 -0.63 -21.89
CA ARG A 31 -0.25 -1.79 -21.96
C ARG A 31 -1.34 -1.85 -20.91
N VAL A 32 -1.29 -0.99 -19.92
CA VAL A 32 -2.39 -0.81 -18.99
C VAL A 32 -2.99 0.55 -19.30
N ASP A 33 -4.30 0.61 -19.51
CA ASP A 33 -5.06 1.86 -19.40
C ASP A 33 -5.80 1.79 -18.06
N PRO A 34 -5.16 2.07 -16.90
CA PRO A 34 -5.84 1.94 -15.63
C PRO A 34 -6.21 3.34 -15.19
N VAL A 35 -7.50 3.66 -15.18
CA VAL A 35 -7.89 4.80 -14.34
C VAL A 35 -7.57 4.38 -12.91
N PRO A 36 -6.64 5.07 -12.24
CA PRO A 36 -6.14 4.61 -10.95
C PRO A 36 -7.22 4.55 -9.87
N TYR A 37 -8.35 5.21 -10.08
CA TYR A 37 -9.31 5.38 -9.03
C TYR A 37 -10.02 4.10 -8.59
N ALA A 38 -10.35 3.16 -9.49
CA ALA A 38 -11.01 1.92 -9.07
C ALA A 38 -10.09 1.10 -8.15
N ALA A 39 -8.82 0.97 -8.53
CA ALA A 39 -7.79 0.28 -7.76
C ALA A 39 -7.50 1.00 -6.43
N ILE A 40 -7.32 2.33 -6.45
CA ILE A 40 -7.11 3.14 -5.25
C ILE A 40 -8.33 3.08 -4.32
N THR A 41 -9.54 3.14 -4.85
CA THR A 41 -10.77 3.04 -4.06
C THR A 41 -10.88 1.68 -3.41
N ARG A 42 -10.54 0.60 -4.14
CA ARG A 42 -10.48 -0.74 -3.56
C ARG A 42 -9.46 -0.83 -2.44
N LEU A 43 -8.28 -0.24 -2.62
CA LEU A 43 -7.23 -0.17 -1.61
C LEU A 43 -7.70 0.58 -0.36
N CYS A 44 -8.34 1.75 -0.52
CA CYS A 44 -8.81 2.56 0.61
C CYS A 44 -9.81 1.81 1.50
N ARG A 45 -10.62 0.90 0.96
CA ARG A 45 -11.56 0.08 1.75
C ARG A 45 -10.88 -0.76 2.83
N ASP A 46 -9.61 -1.11 2.64
CA ASP A 46 -8.85 -1.88 3.63
C ASP A 46 -8.46 -1.02 4.85
N TYR A 47 -8.53 0.33 4.74
CA TYR A 47 -8.07 1.26 5.76
C TYR A 47 -9.17 2.18 6.33
N GLY A 48 -10.13 2.61 5.51
CA GLY A 48 -11.20 3.51 5.94
C GLY A 48 -11.81 4.36 4.83
N ASN A 49 -12.51 5.42 5.22
CA ASN A 49 -13.15 6.31 4.25
C ASN A 49 -12.13 7.32 3.70
N ALA A 50 -11.97 7.37 2.38
CA ALA A 50 -11.09 8.35 1.75
C ALA A 50 -11.81 9.70 1.59
N VAL A 51 -11.49 10.61 2.50
CA VAL A 51 -12.08 11.96 2.64
C VAL A 51 -11.34 13.02 1.85
N ILE A 52 -10.06 12.78 1.53
CA ILE A 52 -9.24 13.63 0.67
C ILE A 52 -8.70 12.78 -0.45
N ARG A 53 -8.88 13.24 -1.70
CA ARG A 53 -8.41 12.54 -2.89
C ARG A 53 -7.89 13.58 -3.87
N ARG A 54 -6.59 13.60 -4.10
CA ARG A 54 -5.93 14.58 -4.97
C ARG A 54 -5.04 13.89 -5.98
N ALA A 55 -5.08 14.34 -7.21
CA ALA A 55 -4.15 13.94 -8.26
C ALA A 55 -3.38 15.15 -8.77
N TYR A 56 -2.09 14.99 -8.99
CA TYR A 56 -1.15 16.04 -9.37
C TYR A 56 -0.61 15.76 -10.77
N ALA A 57 -0.86 16.66 -11.71
CA ALA A 57 -0.30 16.61 -13.05
C ALA A 57 -0.40 17.96 -13.76
N ASP A 58 0.32 18.09 -14.87
CA ASP A 58 0.00 19.08 -15.90
C ASP A 58 -1.23 18.60 -16.71
N TRP A 59 -2.44 18.94 -16.25
CA TRP A 59 -3.69 18.49 -16.86
C TRP A 59 -3.92 19.06 -18.26
N ALA A 60 -3.20 20.12 -18.66
CA ALA A 60 -3.21 20.65 -20.02
C ALA A 60 -2.45 19.74 -21.00
N ASN A 61 -1.57 18.86 -20.51
CA ASN A 61 -0.91 17.86 -21.34
C ASN A 61 -1.94 16.78 -21.76
N PRO A 62 -2.17 16.55 -23.07
CA PRO A 62 -3.14 15.55 -23.54
C PRO A 62 -2.92 14.13 -23.02
N GLN A 63 -1.67 13.76 -22.68
CA GLN A 63 -1.35 12.46 -22.09
C GLN A 63 -2.06 12.23 -20.75
N PHE A 64 -2.19 13.28 -19.94
CA PHE A 64 -2.86 13.23 -18.63
C PHE A 64 -4.30 13.73 -18.71
N GLY A 65 -4.55 14.77 -19.52
CA GLY A 65 -5.84 15.44 -19.68
C GLY A 65 -6.97 14.52 -20.09
N ARG A 66 -6.69 13.45 -20.85
CA ARG A 66 -7.69 12.44 -21.24
C ARG A 66 -8.33 11.68 -20.06
N HIS A 67 -7.75 11.74 -18.86
CA HIS A 67 -8.24 11.06 -17.66
C HIS A 67 -9.01 11.98 -16.70
N GLN A 68 -9.10 13.28 -16.98
CA GLN A 68 -9.72 14.25 -16.07
C GLN A 68 -11.19 13.93 -15.76
N GLU A 69 -11.98 13.57 -16.77
CA GLU A 69 -13.41 13.28 -16.61
C GLU A 69 -13.61 12.10 -15.66
N ASP A 70 -12.89 10.99 -15.86
CA ASP A 70 -13.04 9.82 -15.02
C ASP A 70 -12.58 10.07 -13.58
N LEU A 71 -11.44 10.74 -13.39
CA LEU A 71 -10.96 11.14 -12.07
C LEU A 71 -11.96 12.06 -11.34
N ALA A 72 -12.53 13.03 -12.04
CA ALA A 72 -13.51 13.97 -11.48
C ALA A 72 -14.83 13.28 -11.12
N MET A 73 -15.34 12.38 -11.97
CA MET A 73 -16.53 11.56 -11.69
C MET A 73 -16.38 10.66 -10.46
N ASN A 74 -15.13 10.41 -10.11
CA ASN A 74 -14.73 9.65 -8.95
C ASN A 74 -14.34 10.53 -7.76
N GLY A 75 -14.64 11.84 -7.77
CA GLY A 75 -14.40 12.72 -6.63
C GLY A 75 -12.92 12.92 -6.31
N VAL A 76 -12.05 12.85 -7.32
CA VAL A 76 -10.64 13.23 -7.21
C VAL A 76 -10.48 14.69 -7.59
N ASP A 77 -9.90 15.48 -6.70
CA ASP A 77 -9.51 16.85 -6.98
C ASP A 77 -8.28 16.87 -7.90
N LEU A 78 -8.43 17.54 -9.04
CA LEU A 78 -7.38 17.67 -10.05
C LEU A 78 -6.52 18.90 -9.75
N ILE A 79 -5.33 18.68 -9.20
CA ILE A 79 -4.40 19.74 -8.86
C ILE A 79 -3.48 20.01 -10.06
N GLN A 80 -3.67 21.16 -10.70
CA GLN A 80 -2.82 21.59 -11.81
C GLN A 80 -1.41 21.92 -11.32
N VAL A 81 -0.42 21.24 -11.89
CA VAL A 81 1.00 21.50 -11.67
C VAL A 81 1.53 22.25 -12.89
N VAL A 82 1.77 23.56 -12.74
CA VAL A 82 2.33 24.37 -13.82
C VAL A 82 3.85 24.26 -13.80
N ARG A 83 4.44 23.88 -14.94
CA ARG A 83 5.90 23.79 -15.08
C ARG A 83 6.46 25.11 -15.59
N PHE A 84 7.27 25.80 -14.78
CA PHE A 84 8.00 27.01 -15.18
C PHE A 84 9.51 26.72 -15.26
N GLY A 85 10.13 27.07 -16.40
CA GLY A 85 11.59 27.07 -16.55
C GLY A 85 12.29 25.70 -16.48
N ALA A 86 13.55 25.69 -16.01
CA ALA A 86 14.40 24.50 -15.89
C ALA A 86 14.03 23.58 -14.71
N VAL A 87 13.16 24.02 -13.80
CA VAL A 87 12.62 23.24 -12.66
C VAL A 87 11.47 22.36 -13.15
N ARG A 88 11.76 21.58 -14.21
CA ARG A 88 10.74 20.90 -14.98
C ARG A 88 10.33 19.56 -14.35
N LYS A 89 11.16 18.95 -13.49
CA LYS A 89 10.95 17.57 -13.03
C LYS A 89 10.18 17.44 -11.71
N ASN A 90 10.42 18.30 -10.72
CA ASN A 90 9.97 18.03 -9.33
C ASN A 90 8.78 18.89 -8.86
N ALA A 91 8.09 19.58 -9.78
CA ALA A 91 7.02 20.51 -9.39
C ALA A 91 5.79 19.78 -8.79
N ALA A 92 5.47 18.60 -9.32
CA ALA A 92 4.38 17.77 -8.81
C ALA A 92 4.73 17.22 -7.43
N ASP A 93 5.93 16.67 -7.27
CA ASP A 93 6.43 16.13 -6.00
C ASP A 93 6.39 17.16 -4.87
N ILE A 94 6.92 18.36 -5.13
CA ILE A 94 6.93 19.44 -4.15
C ILE A 94 5.50 19.84 -3.78
N ARG A 95 4.63 20.01 -4.78
CA ARG A 95 3.25 20.44 -4.52
C ARG A 95 2.47 19.38 -3.73
N MET A 96 2.60 18.11 -4.11
CA MET A 96 1.99 16.99 -3.40
C MET A 96 2.49 16.89 -1.95
N ALA A 97 3.79 17.02 -1.73
CA ALA A 97 4.37 16.98 -0.38
C ALA A 97 3.86 18.13 0.50
N VAL A 98 3.76 19.35 -0.05
CA VAL A 98 3.20 20.51 0.67
C VAL A 98 1.75 20.26 1.07
N ASP A 99 0.91 19.82 0.14
CA ASP A 99 -0.51 19.56 0.38
C ASP A 99 -0.74 18.41 1.39
N ALA A 100 0.11 17.38 1.37
CA ALA A 100 0.06 16.28 2.32
C ALA A 100 0.47 16.73 3.73
N MET A 101 1.51 17.58 3.84
CA MET A 101 1.94 18.18 5.10
C MET A 101 0.92 19.17 5.65
N GLU A 102 0.24 19.93 4.79
CA GLU A 102 -0.88 20.77 5.20
C GLU A 102 -1.98 19.92 5.81
N THR A 103 -2.40 18.85 5.13
CA THR A 103 -3.43 17.92 5.62
C THR A 103 -3.04 17.27 6.93
N LEU A 104 -1.77 16.89 7.10
CA LEU A 104 -1.26 16.38 8.37
C LEU A 104 -1.56 17.33 9.56
N ILE A 105 -1.48 18.64 9.32
CA ILE A 105 -1.64 19.68 10.34
C ILE A 105 -3.11 20.09 10.50
N THR A 106 -3.83 20.27 9.39
CA THR A 106 -5.19 20.82 9.38
C THR A 106 -6.29 19.76 9.56
N HIS A 107 -5.99 18.50 9.25
CA HIS A 107 -6.91 17.37 9.31
C HIS A 107 -6.35 16.24 10.20
N PRO A 108 -6.29 16.44 11.53
CA PRO A 108 -5.73 15.45 12.45
C PRO A 108 -6.47 14.10 12.43
N GLU A 109 -7.74 14.07 12.02
CA GLU A 109 -8.56 12.87 11.82
C GLU A 109 -8.08 11.95 10.69
N VAL A 110 -7.29 12.46 9.75
CA VAL A 110 -6.66 11.64 8.70
C VAL A 110 -5.55 10.82 9.34
N GLY A 111 -5.82 9.54 9.57
CA GLY A 111 -4.88 8.61 10.21
C GLY A 111 -4.03 7.82 9.22
N VAL A 112 -4.50 7.72 7.96
CA VAL A 112 -3.84 6.95 6.90
C VAL A 112 -3.57 7.84 5.70
N PHE A 113 -2.32 7.84 5.23
CA PHE A 113 -1.88 8.55 4.03
C PHE A 113 -1.51 7.53 2.96
N VAL A 114 -2.24 7.53 1.85
CA VAL A 114 -1.93 6.75 0.66
C VAL A 114 -1.18 7.65 -0.31
N LEU A 115 0.09 7.36 -0.54
CA LEU A 115 0.95 8.08 -1.47
C LEU A 115 1.18 7.21 -2.69
N VAL A 116 0.53 7.56 -3.81
CA VAL A 116 0.72 6.87 -5.08
C VAL A 116 1.84 7.56 -5.83
N ALA A 117 3.06 7.10 -5.52
CA ALA A 117 4.31 7.57 -6.08
C ALA A 117 5.38 6.46 -6.00
N GLY A 118 6.18 6.34 -7.06
CA GLY A 118 7.33 5.41 -7.09
C GLY A 118 8.64 6.02 -6.58
N ASP A 119 8.78 7.35 -6.65
CA ASP A 119 10.08 8.01 -6.48
C ASP A 119 10.59 8.00 -5.02
N GLY A 120 11.88 7.73 -4.84
CA GLY A 120 12.58 7.83 -3.56
C GLY A 120 12.53 9.23 -2.94
N ASP A 121 12.30 10.28 -3.72
CA ASP A 121 12.23 11.67 -3.26
C ASP A 121 11.08 11.91 -2.25
N TYR A 122 10.09 11.02 -2.16
CA TYR A 122 9.04 11.08 -1.15
C TYR A 122 9.46 10.53 0.22
N THR A 123 10.65 9.96 0.37
CA THR A 123 11.15 9.38 1.63
C THR A 123 11.05 10.35 2.83
N PRO A 124 11.46 11.64 2.73
CA PRO A 124 11.36 12.58 3.84
C PRO A 124 9.91 12.86 4.25
N LEU A 125 8.97 12.91 3.29
CA LEU A 125 7.55 13.08 3.57
C LEU A 125 7.00 11.87 4.36
N VAL A 126 7.32 10.65 3.91
CA VAL A 126 6.89 9.43 4.60
C VAL A 126 7.40 9.39 6.04
N GLN A 127 8.68 9.69 6.25
CA GLN A 127 9.28 9.74 7.57
C GLN A 127 8.57 10.77 8.46
N ARG A 128 8.32 11.97 7.95
CA ARG A 128 7.64 13.03 8.70
C ARG A 128 6.21 12.66 9.07
N LEU A 129 5.45 12.05 8.15
CA LEU A 129 4.09 11.57 8.44
C LEU A 129 4.11 10.48 9.54
N ARG A 130 5.07 9.55 9.48
CA ARG A 130 5.23 8.50 10.49
C ARG A 130 5.67 9.03 11.85
N GLU A 131 6.49 10.08 11.91
CA GLU A 131 6.85 10.76 13.17
C GLU A 131 5.61 11.32 13.90
N PHE A 132 4.57 11.71 13.15
CA PHE A 132 3.27 12.11 13.71
C PHE A 132 2.31 10.94 13.98
N GLY A 133 2.81 9.71 13.93
CA GLY A 133 2.02 8.50 14.20
C GLY A 133 1.01 8.15 13.11
N LYS A 134 1.16 8.70 11.89
CA LYS A 134 0.31 8.35 10.76
C LYS A 134 0.75 7.03 10.14
N HIS A 135 -0.23 6.25 9.67
CA HIS A 135 0.03 5.06 8.88
C HIS A 135 0.20 5.48 7.41
N VAL A 136 1.34 5.13 6.79
CA VAL A 136 1.67 5.57 5.43
C VAL A 136 1.74 4.37 4.50
N VAL A 137 0.87 4.36 3.50
CA VAL A 137 0.80 3.34 2.45
C VAL A 137 1.43 3.92 1.19
N GLY A 138 2.61 3.43 0.81
CA GLY A 138 3.21 3.74 -0.48
C GLY A 138 2.60 2.88 -1.58
N VAL A 139 2.42 3.45 -2.77
CA VAL A 139 1.94 2.71 -3.94
C VAL A 139 2.76 3.11 -5.16
N GLY A 140 3.33 2.14 -5.87
CA GLY A 140 4.09 2.40 -7.09
C GLY A 140 4.17 1.17 -7.99
N THR A 141 4.68 1.37 -9.20
CA THR A 141 4.99 0.26 -10.09
C THR A 141 6.29 -0.41 -9.66
N GLU A 142 6.41 -1.70 -9.91
CA GLU A 142 7.57 -2.54 -9.62
C GLU A 142 8.84 -1.92 -10.22
N ALA A 143 8.76 -1.45 -11.48
CA ALA A 143 9.85 -0.80 -12.20
C ALA A 143 10.35 0.50 -11.55
N ASN A 144 9.48 1.21 -10.83
CA ASN A 144 9.81 2.51 -10.22
C ASN A 144 9.87 2.45 -8.70
N ALA A 145 9.66 1.28 -8.06
CA ALA A 145 9.63 1.16 -6.61
C ALA A 145 11.03 1.35 -6.02
N SER A 146 11.29 2.54 -5.46
CA SER A 146 12.53 2.81 -4.75
C SER A 146 12.64 1.96 -3.47
N PRO A 147 13.71 1.15 -3.28
CA PRO A 147 13.90 0.36 -2.06
C PRO A 147 13.93 1.21 -0.79
N ARG A 148 14.46 2.45 -0.91
CA ARG A 148 14.47 3.42 0.20
C ARG A 148 13.05 3.82 0.58
N LEU A 149 12.21 4.17 -0.40
CA LEU A 149 10.82 4.55 -0.16
C LEU A 149 10.05 3.39 0.48
N VAL A 150 10.18 2.19 -0.09
CA VAL A 150 9.53 0.97 0.41
C VAL A 150 9.88 0.76 1.89
N SER A 151 11.17 0.80 2.25
CA SER A 151 11.62 0.53 3.63
C SER A 151 11.12 1.53 4.68
N VAL A 152 10.78 2.76 4.28
CA VAL A 152 10.27 3.78 5.22
C VAL A 152 8.76 3.79 5.31
N CYS A 153 8.03 3.13 4.42
CA CYS A 153 6.57 3.05 4.49
C CYS A 153 6.09 2.17 5.65
N SER A 154 4.82 2.32 6.04
CA SER A 154 4.16 1.37 6.95
C SER A 154 3.73 0.12 6.19
N GLU A 155 3.24 0.32 4.97
CA GLU A 155 2.96 -0.71 3.97
C GLU A 155 3.32 -0.15 2.59
N TYR A 156 3.71 -1.03 1.67
CA TYR A 156 3.93 -0.70 0.27
C TYR A 156 3.11 -1.65 -0.60
N LYS A 157 2.40 -1.11 -1.59
CA LYS A 157 1.57 -1.88 -2.52
C LYS A 157 2.04 -1.67 -3.94
N TYR A 158 2.17 -2.75 -4.68
CA TYR A 158 2.50 -2.66 -6.09
C TYR A 158 1.27 -2.38 -6.94
N TRP A 159 1.44 -1.50 -7.90
CA TRP A 159 0.37 -1.04 -8.78
C TRP A 159 -0.23 -2.17 -9.61
N GLY A 160 0.61 -3.06 -10.17
CA GLY A 160 0.17 -4.21 -10.95
C GLY A 160 -0.79 -5.11 -10.16
N THR A 161 -0.42 -5.43 -8.92
CA THR A 161 -1.25 -6.23 -8.00
C THR A 161 -2.59 -5.57 -7.67
N LEU A 162 -2.64 -4.24 -7.55
CA LEU A 162 -3.89 -3.52 -7.29
C LEU A 162 -4.81 -3.50 -8.52
N VAL A 163 -4.24 -3.30 -9.71
CA VAL A 163 -5.00 -3.30 -10.97
C VAL A 163 -5.58 -4.68 -11.26
N ALA A 164 -4.82 -5.76 -11.06
CA ALA A 164 -5.29 -7.13 -11.27
C ALA A 164 -6.52 -7.50 -10.43
N GLN A 165 -6.73 -6.82 -9.28
CA GLN A 165 -7.91 -7.03 -8.43
C GLN A 165 -9.19 -6.39 -8.97
N VAL A 166 -9.08 -5.36 -9.81
CA VAL A 166 -10.23 -4.62 -10.35
C VAL A 166 -10.45 -4.89 -11.85
N ALA A 167 -9.41 -5.28 -12.55
CA ALA A 167 -9.42 -5.58 -13.98
C ALA A 167 -8.52 -6.79 -14.27
N PRO A 168 -8.94 -8.01 -13.89
CA PRO A 168 -8.12 -9.23 -14.01
C PRO A 168 -7.77 -9.56 -15.47
N ASP A 169 -8.58 -9.14 -16.44
CA ASP A 169 -8.34 -9.37 -17.87
C ASP A 169 -7.41 -8.31 -18.51
N SER A 170 -7.04 -7.26 -17.76
CA SER A 170 -6.28 -6.09 -18.26
C SER A 170 -4.86 -5.99 -17.70
N ALA A 171 -4.46 -6.91 -16.82
CA ALA A 171 -3.13 -6.99 -16.27
C ALA A 171 -2.36 -8.15 -16.91
N ASP A 172 -1.14 -7.90 -17.41
CA ASP A 172 -0.13 -8.96 -17.49
C ASP A 172 0.03 -9.54 -16.06
N ASP A 173 0.19 -10.86 -15.92
CA ASP A 173 0.18 -11.55 -14.63
C ASP A 173 1.24 -10.97 -13.67
N PRO A 174 0.87 -10.14 -12.67
CA PRO A 174 1.84 -9.53 -11.78
C PRO A 174 2.54 -10.58 -10.92
N THR A 175 1.99 -11.80 -10.82
CA THR A 175 2.54 -12.88 -10.00
C THR A 175 3.79 -13.51 -10.60
N ALA A 176 4.06 -13.29 -11.89
CA ALA A 176 5.24 -13.85 -12.56
C ALA A 176 6.58 -13.27 -12.06
N GLU A 177 6.55 -12.10 -11.42
CA GLU A 177 7.76 -11.42 -10.93
C GLU A 177 8.07 -11.70 -9.45
N PHE A 178 7.11 -12.24 -8.68
CA PHE A 178 7.28 -12.46 -7.25
C PHE A 178 7.61 -13.91 -6.91
N ASP A 179 8.80 -14.11 -6.37
CA ASP A 179 9.26 -15.42 -5.92
C ASP A 179 8.66 -15.79 -4.55
N ILE A 180 7.91 -16.90 -4.53
CA ILE A 180 7.29 -17.40 -3.31
C ILE A 180 8.30 -17.96 -2.30
N GLU A 181 9.49 -18.39 -2.74
CA GLU A 181 10.55 -18.86 -1.84
C GLU A 181 11.08 -17.71 -0.97
N SER A 182 11.23 -16.52 -1.56
CA SER A 182 11.55 -15.30 -0.81
C SER A 182 10.49 -14.97 0.25
N ALA A 183 9.21 -15.17 -0.06
CA ALA A 183 8.10 -14.98 0.88
C ALA A 183 8.10 -16.04 2.01
N GLU A 184 8.46 -17.28 1.68
CA GLU A 184 8.65 -18.37 2.64
C GLU A 184 9.78 -18.03 3.62
N ALA A 185 10.93 -17.57 3.12
CA ALA A 185 12.05 -17.16 3.98
C ALA A 185 11.68 -16.01 4.93
N LEU A 186 10.88 -15.05 4.44
CA LEU A 186 10.33 -13.96 5.26
C LEU A 186 9.41 -14.50 6.37
N LEU A 187 8.54 -15.46 6.05
CA LEU A 187 7.65 -16.10 7.02
C LEU A 187 8.43 -16.84 8.11
N VAL A 188 9.43 -17.63 7.71
CA VAL A 188 10.31 -18.35 8.65
C VAL A 188 11.00 -17.36 9.58
N THR A 189 11.61 -16.31 9.02
CA THR A 189 12.28 -15.24 9.80
C THR A 189 11.31 -14.57 10.79
N ALA A 190 10.08 -14.30 10.37
CA ALA A 190 9.06 -13.70 11.24
C ALA A 190 8.69 -14.64 12.40
N MET A 191 8.53 -15.94 12.15
CA MET A 191 8.18 -16.94 13.15
C MET A 191 9.33 -17.21 14.14
N GLU A 192 10.58 -17.25 13.66
CA GLU A 192 11.77 -17.43 14.51
C GLU A 192 11.97 -16.27 15.50
N GLN A 193 11.49 -15.07 15.16
CA GLN A 193 11.53 -13.90 16.05
C GLN A 193 10.36 -13.86 17.06
N ALA A 194 9.45 -14.84 17.05
CA ALA A 194 8.35 -14.91 18.00
C ALA A 194 8.85 -15.32 19.39
N ALA A 195 8.33 -14.67 20.44
CA ALA A 195 8.63 -15.05 21.82
C ALA A 195 7.89 -16.33 22.28
N VAL A 196 6.94 -16.82 21.47
CA VAL A 196 6.14 -18.01 21.73
C VAL A 196 6.33 -19.00 20.59
N SER A 197 6.21 -20.30 20.90
CA SER A 197 6.35 -21.38 19.90
C SER A 197 5.21 -21.46 18.90
N THR A 198 4.05 -20.86 19.22
CA THR A 198 2.84 -20.91 18.39
C THR A 198 2.22 -19.53 18.22
N PRO A 199 2.89 -18.59 17.52
CA PRO A 199 2.37 -17.24 17.31
C PRO A 199 1.06 -17.27 16.48
N THR A 200 0.23 -16.25 16.63
CA THR A 200 -1.00 -16.14 15.84
C THR A 200 -0.72 -15.68 14.41
N ALA A 201 -1.55 -16.07 13.45
CA ALA A 201 -1.37 -15.71 12.04
C ALA A 201 -1.40 -14.18 11.83
N GLY A 202 -2.25 -13.45 12.55
CA GLY A 202 -2.30 -12.00 12.52
C GLY A 202 -0.99 -11.36 13.03
N TRP A 203 -0.39 -11.92 14.09
CA TRP A 203 0.92 -11.46 14.56
C TRP A 203 2.01 -11.74 13.54
N VAL A 204 2.03 -12.95 12.96
CA VAL A 204 3.02 -13.33 11.93
C VAL A 204 2.90 -12.41 10.72
N LYS A 205 1.69 -12.18 10.20
CA LYS A 205 1.46 -11.25 9.09
C LYS A 205 1.97 -9.85 9.42
N SER A 206 1.59 -9.30 10.58
CA SER A 206 2.05 -7.99 11.02
C SER A 206 3.58 -7.92 11.13
N LYS A 207 4.22 -9.01 11.57
CA LYS A 207 5.67 -9.10 11.69
C LYS A 207 6.36 -9.18 10.32
N MET A 208 5.81 -9.95 9.38
CA MET A 208 6.28 -10.01 8.00
C MET A 208 6.22 -8.62 7.34
N THR A 209 5.09 -7.91 7.46
CA THR A 209 4.96 -6.54 6.96
C THR A 209 5.91 -5.55 7.65
N THR A 210 6.29 -5.80 8.90
CA THR A 210 7.30 -4.97 9.59
C THR A 210 8.72 -5.22 9.07
N LEU A 211 9.03 -6.46 8.68
CA LEU A 211 10.32 -6.85 8.13
C LEU A 211 10.45 -6.43 6.65
N ASP A 212 9.36 -6.56 5.90
CA ASP A 212 9.23 -6.14 4.51
C ASP A 212 7.88 -5.42 4.32
N PRO A 213 7.86 -4.08 4.26
CA PRO A 213 6.64 -3.32 4.02
C PRO A 213 5.93 -3.66 2.70
N ALA A 214 6.65 -4.19 1.70
CA ALA A 214 6.09 -4.58 0.41
C ALA A 214 5.44 -5.97 0.41
N PHE A 215 5.56 -6.74 1.51
CA PHE A 215 4.91 -8.03 1.62
C PHE A 215 3.40 -7.91 1.47
N ASP A 216 2.86 -8.61 0.48
CA ASP A 216 1.44 -8.79 0.26
C ASP A 216 1.20 -10.18 -0.36
N GLU A 217 0.37 -11.00 0.28
CA GLU A 217 0.04 -12.34 -0.22
C GLU A 217 -0.48 -12.34 -1.66
N ARG A 218 -1.11 -11.23 -2.10
CA ARG A 218 -1.70 -11.08 -3.43
C ARG A 218 -0.64 -11.02 -4.53
N ASN A 219 0.57 -10.56 -4.21
CA ASN A 219 1.71 -10.59 -5.12
C ASN A 219 2.05 -12.02 -5.55
N TYR A 220 1.72 -13.02 -4.71
CA TYR A 220 1.96 -14.44 -4.97
C TYR A 220 0.70 -15.18 -5.44
N GLY A 221 -0.31 -14.45 -5.95
CA GLY A 221 -1.56 -15.02 -6.44
C GLY A 221 -2.50 -15.55 -5.35
N CYS A 222 -2.22 -15.27 -4.07
CA CYS A 222 -3.04 -15.72 -2.96
C CYS A 222 -4.12 -14.69 -2.64
N ARG A 223 -5.37 -15.13 -2.43
CA ARG A 223 -6.49 -14.20 -2.18
C ARG A 223 -6.54 -13.66 -0.75
N SER A 224 -5.86 -14.34 0.16
CA SER A 224 -5.78 -13.97 1.57
C SER A 224 -4.53 -14.58 2.21
N PHE A 225 -4.12 -14.05 3.35
CA PHE A 225 -3.01 -14.61 4.10
C PHE A 225 -3.23 -16.09 4.49
N ARG A 226 -4.48 -16.50 4.73
CA ARG A 226 -4.82 -17.90 4.98
C ARG A 226 -4.56 -18.81 3.78
N ASP A 227 -4.83 -18.30 2.57
CA ASP A 227 -4.56 -18.99 1.30
C ASP A 227 -3.04 -19.13 1.09
N PHE A 228 -2.29 -18.05 1.37
CA PHE A 228 -0.83 -18.05 1.36
C PHE A 228 -0.22 -19.09 2.32
N LEU A 229 -0.70 -19.13 3.58
CA LEU A 229 -0.28 -20.15 4.54
C LEU A 229 -0.61 -21.57 4.07
N GLY A 230 -1.77 -21.76 3.44
CA GLY A 230 -2.16 -23.05 2.85
C GLY A 230 -1.22 -23.49 1.73
N ARG A 231 -0.76 -22.55 0.91
CA ARG A 231 0.23 -22.80 -0.15
C ARG A 231 1.62 -23.16 0.39
N LEU A 232 1.96 -22.67 1.59
CA LEU A 232 3.18 -22.99 2.32
C LEU A 232 2.98 -24.12 3.35
N GLY A 233 2.00 -24.99 3.15
CA GLY A 233 1.69 -26.09 4.09
C GLY A 233 2.85 -27.08 4.32
N HIS A 234 3.89 -27.08 3.47
CA HIS A 234 5.13 -27.84 3.68
C HIS A 234 6.09 -27.20 4.70
N ARG A 235 5.86 -25.93 5.08
CA ARG A 235 6.67 -25.19 6.06
C ARG A 235 5.93 -24.75 7.30
N VAL A 236 4.63 -24.50 7.19
CA VAL A 236 3.84 -23.96 8.30
C VAL A 236 2.52 -24.69 8.43
N ALA A 237 2.20 -25.09 9.66
CA ALA A 237 0.96 -25.75 9.99
C ALA A 237 0.16 -24.91 10.98
N ALA A 238 -1.16 -24.86 10.78
CA ALA A 238 -2.09 -24.34 11.77
C ALA A 238 -2.27 -25.40 12.87
N VAL A 239 -1.93 -25.06 14.12
CA VAL A 239 -1.90 -26.00 15.25
C VAL A 239 -2.96 -25.71 16.32
N GLY A 240 -3.68 -24.61 16.20
CA GLY A 240 -4.74 -24.25 17.15
C GLY A 240 -5.31 -22.87 16.89
N THR A 241 -5.91 -22.30 17.94
CA THR A 241 -6.47 -20.94 17.92
C THR A 241 -6.20 -20.23 19.24
N SER A 242 -5.92 -18.93 19.18
CA SER A 242 -5.82 -18.04 20.33
C SER A 242 -6.54 -16.74 20.04
N GLY A 243 -7.48 -16.35 20.90
CA GLY A 243 -8.24 -15.10 20.73
C GLY A 243 -9.06 -15.01 19.43
N GLY A 244 -9.45 -16.15 18.84
CA GLY A 244 -10.18 -16.21 17.56
C GLY A 244 -9.29 -16.21 16.31
N ASP A 245 -7.97 -16.09 16.47
CA ASP A 245 -6.98 -16.19 15.40
C ASP A 245 -6.30 -17.56 15.41
N ILE A 246 -5.89 -18.07 14.26
CA ILE A 246 -5.19 -19.37 14.17
C ILE A 246 -3.76 -19.22 14.68
N THR A 247 -3.26 -20.23 15.37
CA THR A 247 -1.86 -20.31 15.79
C THR A 247 -1.06 -21.18 14.84
N LEU A 248 0.17 -20.77 14.56
CA LEU A 248 1.03 -21.36 13.53
C LEU A 248 2.26 -22.01 14.18
N MET A 249 2.75 -23.11 13.60
CA MET A 249 4.01 -23.74 13.98
C MET A 249 4.80 -24.07 12.71
N LEU A 250 6.11 -23.86 12.74
CA LEU A 250 7.00 -24.29 11.66
C LEU A 250 7.06 -25.81 11.64
N THR A 251 6.97 -26.40 10.45
CA THR A 251 7.20 -27.82 10.23
C THR A 251 8.68 -28.04 9.92
N ASP A 252 9.25 -29.11 10.48
CA ASP A 252 10.62 -29.49 10.16
C ASP A 252 10.76 -29.71 8.64
N PRO A 253 11.90 -29.31 8.02
CA PRO A 253 12.14 -29.63 6.62
C PRO A 253 11.98 -31.14 6.38
N PRO A 254 11.42 -31.56 5.23
CA PRO A 254 11.40 -32.98 4.89
C PRO A 254 12.83 -33.53 4.93
N SER A 255 12.97 -34.67 5.62
CA SER A 255 14.23 -35.37 5.88
C SER A 255 14.92 -35.84 4.60
#